data_AF-A0A2G1WYT1-F1
#
_entry.id   AF-A0A2G1WYT1-F1
#
_cell.length_a   1.000
_cell.length_b   1.000
_cell.length_c   1.000
_cell.angle_alpha   90.00
_cell.angle_beta   90.00
_cell.angle_gamma   90.00
#
_symmetry.space_group_name_H-M   'P 1'
#
loop_
_entity.id
_entity.type
_entity.pdbx_description
1 polymer ?
#
loop_
_entity_poly.entity_id
_entity_poly.type
_entity_poly.pdbx_seq_one_letter_code
_entity_poly.pdbx_strand_id
1 'polypeptide(L)'
;MSDDSHQDRMQRFEEIALSVRNRDAGRCRRCEESEGEVRLSVHHLVPDSRVPDSYDAHLPVNLVSLCRSCHSELESRSLDSQLRILDLADREELMLSEAERNALNTRLTEVGPDELTVKGISKVESMEFLEQDFTDDDSQRGLSEF
;
A
#
# COMPACT_ATOMS: atom_id res chain seq x y z
N MET A 1 23.92 12.72 -8.48
CA MET A 1 23.43 12.16 -7.20
C MET A 1 21.92 12.16 -7.30
N SER A 2 21.38 11.08 -7.89
CA SER A 2 20.03 11.08 -8.47
C SER A 2 19.44 9.67 -8.59
N ASP A 3 20.27 8.66 -8.88
CA ASP A 3 19.83 7.29 -9.09
C ASP A 3 19.44 6.55 -7.80
N ASP A 4 20.23 6.69 -6.72
CA ASP A 4 20.04 5.94 -5.47
C ASP A 4 18.60 6.06 -4.94
N SER A 5 18.11 7.30 -4.79
CA SER A 5 16.77 7.58 -4.25
C SER A 5 15.60 7.10 -5.13
N HIS A 6 15.85 6.70 -6.39
CA HIS A 6 14.89 5.99 -7.22
C HIS A 6 15.00 4.46 -7.06
N GLN A 7 16.23 3.95 -6.92
CA GLN A 7 16.48 2.52 -6.68
C GLN A 7 15.95 2.09 -5.30
N ASP A 8 16.18 2.89 -4.26
CA ASP A 8 15.66 2.68 -2.90
C ASP A 8 14.12 2.59 -2.88
N ARG A 9 13.45 3.51 -3.59
CA ARG A 9 11.99 3.53 -3.72
C ARG A 9 11.45 2.29 -4.43
N MET A 10 12.12 1.87 -5.50
CA MET A 10 11.76 0.69 -6.28
C MET A 10 11.96 -0.61 -5.48
N GLN A 11 13.05 -0.68 -4.70
CA GLN A 11 13.34 -1.82 -3.82
C GLN A 11 12.32 -1.92 -2.69
N ARG A 12 12.04 -0.82 -1.99
CA ARG A 12 10.97 -0.74 -0.96
C ARG A 12 9.61 -1.16 -1.52
N PHE A 13 9.27 -0.78 -2.75
CA PHE A 13 8.01 -1.20 -3.36
C PHE A 13 7.97 -2.69 -3.70
N GLU A 14 9.06 -3.29 -4.19
CA GLU A 14 9.11 -4.75 -4.45
C GLU A 14 8.99 -5.57 -3.16
N GLU A 15 9.60 -5.12 -2.04
CA GLU A 15 9.45 -5.74 -0.72
C GLU A 15 7.99 -5.72 -0.23
N ILE A 16 7.34 -4.55 -0.34
CA ILE A 16 5.92 -4.38 -0.02
C ILE A 16 5.05 -5.24 -0.94
N ALA A 17 5.33 -5.26 -2.25
CA ALA A 17 4.59 -6.05 -3.22
C ALA A 17 4.78 -7.56 -3.05
N LEU A 18 5.91 -8.01 -2.51
CA LEU A 18 6.12 -9.40 -2.08
C LEU A 18 5.30 -9.71 -0.82
N SER A 19 5.28 -8.81 0.17
CA SER A 19 4.47 -8.95 1.39
C SER A 19 2.97 -9.06 1.08
N VAL A 20 2.46 -8.20 0.19
CA VAL A 20 1.05 -8.22 -0.24
C VAL A 20 0.69 -9.51 -1.00
N ARG A 21 1.55 -9.99 -1.90
CA ARG A 21 1.34 -11.29 -2.57
C ARG A 21 1.39 -12.47 -1.61
N ASN A 22 2.23 -12.42 -0.59
CA ASN A 22 2.28 -13.45 0.47
C ASN A 22 1.00 -13.44 1.34
N ARG A 23 0.49 -12.26 1.73
CA ARG A 23 -0.81 -12.09 2.41
C ARG A 23 -1.95 -12.68 1.59
N ASP A 24 -1.97 -12.38 0.29
CA ASP A 24 -2.98 -12.89 -0.64
C ASP A 24 -2.72 -14.35 -1.07
N ALA A 25 -1.76 -15.02 -0.43
CA ALA A 25 -1.35 -16.41 -0.63
C ALA A 25 -1.11 -16.76 -2.12
N GLY A 26 -0.51 -15.82 -2.85
CA GLY A 26 -0.19 -15.95 -4.26
C GLY A 26 -1.41 -16.08 -5.17
N ARG A 27 -2.59 -15.55 -4.80
CA ARG A 27 -3.81 -15.60 -5.63
C ARG A 27 -4.40 -14.23 -5.90
N CYS A 28 -4.99 -14.07 -7.09
CA CYS A 28 -5.78 -12.90 -7.45
C CYS A 28 -6.99 -12.78 -6.52
N ARG A 29 -7.07 -11.68 -5.75
CA ARG A 29 -8.16 -11.44 -4.78
C ARG A 29 -9.56 -11.20 -5.40
N ARG A 30 -9.70 -11.31 -6.72
CA ARG A 30 -10.98 -11.20 -7.45
C ARG A 30 -11.44 -12.50 -8.11
N CYS A 31 -10.53 -13.26 -8.71
CA CYS A 31 -10.86 -14.47 -9.48
C CYS A 31 -10.12 -15.74 -9.02
N GLU A 32 -9.40 -15.65 -7.89
CA GLU A 32 -8.62 -16.73 -7.26
C GLU A 32 -7.47 -17.32 -8.10
N GLU A 33 -7.25 -16.83 -9.32
CA GLU A 33 -6.16 -17.23 -10.21
C GLU A 33 -4.79 -17.09 -9.52
N SER A 34 -4.05 -18.20 -9.44
CA SER A 34 -2.73 -18.26 -8.79
C SER A 34 -1.63 -17.59 -9.61
N GLU A 35 -0.64 -17.03 -8.90
CA GLU A 35 0.64 -16.60 -9.45
C GLU A 35 1.34 -17.76 -10.18
N GLY A 36 1.73 -17.52 -11.43
CA GLY A 36 2.40 -18.50 -12.30
C GLY A 36 3.76 -17.99 -12.77
N GLU A 37 4.09 -18.22 -14.04
CA GLU A 37 5.28 -17.60 -14.66
C GLU A 37 5.22 -16.06 -14.66
N VAL A 38 4.00 -15.51 -14.71
CA VAL A 38 3.73 -14.08 -14.58
C VAL A 38 3.24 -13.79 -13.16
N ARG A 39 3.93 -12.86 -12.49
CA ARG A 39 3.57 -12.36 -11.16
C ARG A 39 2.26 -11.57 -11.17
N LEU A 40 1.49 -11.69 -10.11
CA LEU A 40 0.31 -10.86 -9.85
C LEU A 40 0.75 -9.40 -9.68
N SER A 41 -0.05 -8.49 -10.23
CA SER A 41 0.15 -7.05 -10.11
C SER A 41 -0.43 -6.57 -8.79
N VAL A 42 0.33 -5.79 -8.03
CA VAL A 42 -0.12 -5.21 -6.75
C VAL A 42 -0.77 -3.85 -7.03
N HIS A 43 -2.09 -3.85 -6.98
CA HIS A 43 -2.95 -2.72 -7.32
C HIS A 43 -3.23 -1.82 -6.13
N HIS A 44 -3.29 -0.50 -6.36
CA HIS A 44 -3.62 0.50 -5.34
C HIS A 44 -5.13 0.82 -5.35
N LEU A 45 -5.83 0.55 -4.25
CA LEU A 45 -7.26 0.86 -4.08
C LEU A 45 -7.51 2.37 -4.15
N VAL A 46 -6.70 3.15 -3.43
CA VAL A 46 -6.55 4.61 -3.59
C VAL A 46 -5.18 4.86 -4.25
N PRO A 47 -5.12 5.42 -5.47
CA PRO A 47 -3.85 5.72 -6.12
C PRO A 47 -2.96 6.66 -5.29
N ASP A 48 -1.64 6.46 -5.37
CA ASP A 48 -0.61 7.29 -4.70
C ASP A 48 -0.82 8.80 -4.92
N SER A 49 -1.22 9.21 -6.12
CA SER A 49 -1.53 10.62 -6.46
C SER A 49 -2.81 11.20 -5.81
N ARG A 50 -3.55 10.40 -5.02
CA ARG A 50 -4.70 10.83 -4.18
C ARG A 50 -4.47 10.55 -2.70
N VAL A 51 -3.30 10.02 -2.34
CA VAL A 51 -2.88 9.82 -0.97
C VAL A 51 -2.24 11.12 -0.47
N PRO A 52 -2.70 11.75 0.63
CA PRO A 52 -2.04 12.92 1.18
C PRO A 52 -0.63 12.55 1.67
N ASP A 53 0.37 13.39 1.42
CA ASP A 53 1.81 13.13 1.70
C ASP A 53 2.12 12.77 3.17
N SER A 54 1.21 13.09 4.11
CA SER A 54 1.28 12.69 5.52
C SER A 54 1.02 11.20 5.78
N TYR A 55 0.71 10.42 4.76
CA TYR A 55 0.44 8.98 4.84
C TYR A 55 1.12 8.24 3.69
N ASP A 56 1.55 7.00 3.94
CA ASP A 56 2.08 6.14 2.87
C ASP A 56 0.94 5.52 2.04
N ALA A 57 1.07 5.56 0.71
CA ALA A 57 0.16 4.89 -0.22
C ALA A 57 0.41 3.38 -0.27
N HIS A 58 1.61 2.95 0.09
CA HIS A 58 2.09 1.58 -0.02
C HIS A 58 1.79 0.75 1.24
N LEU A 59 0.98 1.26 2.18
CA LEU A 59 0.49 0.46 3.31
C LEU A 59 -0.31 -0.74 2.77
N PRO A 60 -0.07 -1.99 3.22
CA PRO A 60 -0.70 -3.19 2.66
C PRO A 60 -2.24 -3.14 2.58
N VAL A 61 -2.91 -2.43 3.48
CA VAL A 61 -4.35 -2.15 3.44
C VAL A 61 -4.84 -1.52 2.14
N ASN A 62 -4.04 -0.64 1.54
CA ASN A 62 -4.37 0.05 0.29
C ASN A 62 -4.03 -0.82 -0.95
N LEU A 63 -3.44 -2.00 -0.74
CA LEU A 63 -2.82 -2.81 -1.78
C LEU A 63 -3.48 -4.18 -1.91
N VAL A 64 -3.67 -4.64 -3.14
CA VAL A 64 -4.35 -5.91 -3.44
C VAL A 64 -3.70 -6.64 -4.63
N SER A 65 -3.46 -7.94 -4.50
CA SER A 65 -2.87 -8.77 -5.57
C SER A 65 -3.93 -9.15 -6.60
N LEU A 66 -3.70 -8.78 -7.87
CA LEU A 66 -4.61 -9.04 -8.98
C LEU A 66 -3.87 -9.64 -10.18
N CYS A 67 -4.51 -10.56 -10.90
CA CYS A 67 -4.02 -10.94 -12.23
C CYS A 67 -4.24 -9.79 -13.23
N ARG A 68 -3.52 -9.82 -14.36
CA ARG A 68 -3.45 -8.69 -15.30
C ARG A 68 -4.82 -8.23 -15.84
N SER A 69 -5.73 -9.17 -16.12
CA SER A 69 -7.10 -8.86 -16.56
C SER A 69 -7.90 -8.15 -15.46
N CYS A 70 -7.88 -8.70 -14.24
CA CYS A 70 -8.55 -8.10 -13.10
C CYS A 70 -7.99 -6.70 -12.76
N HIS A 71 -6.67 -6.51 -12.84
CA HIS A 71 -6.02 -5.21 -12.64
C HIS A 71 -6.54 -4.16 -13.64
N SER A 72 -6.44 -4.43 -14.95
CA SER A 72 -6.90 -3.50 -15.99
C SER A 72 -8.41 -3.21 -15.92
N GLU A 73 -9.21 -4.16 -15.43
CA GLU A 73 -10.63 -3.93 -15.18
C GLU A 73 -10.93 -3.07 -13.93
N LEU A 74 -10.02 -2.96 -12.96
CA LEU A 74 -10.20 -2.16 -11.74
C LEU A 74 -9.54 -0.77 -11.82
N GLU A 75 -8.46 -0.63 -12.58
CA GLU A 75 -7.67 0.59 -12.77
C GLU A 75 -8.50 1.84 -13.15
N SER A 76 -9.59 1.64 -13.90
CA SER A 76 -10.49 2.72 -14.35
C SER A 76 -11.71 2.97 -13.43
N ARG A 77 -11.82 2.26 -12.29
CA ARG A 77 -13.00 2.29 -11.42
C ARG A 77 -12.80 3.18 -10.20
N SER A 78 -13.86 3.85 -9.75
CA SER A 78 -13.89 4.47 -8.42
C SER A 78 -13.67 3.42 -7.32
N LEU A 79 -13.04 3.81 -6.21
CA LEU A 79 -12.79 2.93 -5.05
C LEU A 79 -14.06 2.18 -4.62
N ASP A 80 -15.17 2.91 -4.52
CA ASP A 80 -16.52 2.41 -4.25
C ASP A 80 -16.90 1.18 -5.10
N SER A 81 -16.55 1.23 -6.39
CA SER A 81 -16.79 0.16 -7.36
C SER A 81 -15.76 -0.96 -7.23
N GLN A 82 -14.49 -0.64 -6.93
CA GLN A 82 -13.45 -1.65 -6.67
C GLN A 82 -13.76 -2.49 -5.42
N LEU A 83 -14.09 -1.86 -4.29
CA LEU A 83 -14.41 -2.55 -3.02
C LEU A 83 -15.56 -3.54 -3.19
N ARG A 84 -16.64 -3.13 -3.87
CA ARG A 84 -17.79 -4.00 -4.20
C ARG A 84 -17.47 -5.14 -5.16
N ILE A 85 -16.41 -5.05 -5.96
CA ILE A 85 -15.99 -6.09 -6.92
C ILE A 85 -15.00 -7.08 -6.29
N LEU A 86 -14.29 -6.66 -5.24
CA LEU A 86 -13.37 -7.49 -4.46
C LEU A 86 -14.04 -8.13 -3.24
N ASP A 87 -15.35 -7.96 -3.10
CA ASP A 87 -16.18 -8.30 -1.93
C ASP A 87 -15.64 -7.76 -0.58
N LEU A 88 -14.88 -6.65 -0.65
CA LEU A 88 -14.35 -5.92 0.51
C LEU A 88 -15.46 -5.03 1.12
N ALA A 89 -16.61 -5.64 1.42
CA ALA A 89 -17.75 -5.00 2.06
C ALA A 89 -17.46 -4.71 3.54
N ASP A 90 -16.93 -5.71 4.25
CA ASP A 90 -16.56 -5.57 5.65
C ASP A 90 -15.10 -5.13 5.80
N ARG A 91 -14.92 -3.87 6.21
CA ARG A 91 -13.62 -3.22 6.49
C ARG A 91 -12.77 -3.89 7.58
N GLU A 92 -13.26 -4.97 8.18
CA GLU A 92 -12.56 -5.77 9.19
C GLU A 92 -11.63 -6.83 8.57
N GLU A 93 -11.93 -7.35 7.37
CA GLU A 93 -11.08 -8.36 6.70
C GLU A 93 -9.68 -7.84 6.33
N LEU A 94 -9.48 -6.52 6.31
CA LEU A 94 -8.21 -5.87 5.99
C LEU A 94 -7.12 -6.04 7.08
N MET A 95 -7.40 -6.78 8.16
CA MET A 95 -6.47 -7.10 9.26
C MET A 95 -5.82 -5.86 9.91
N LEU A 96 -6.58 -4.76 9.95
CA LEU A 96 -6.18 -3.49 10.53
C LEU A 96 -6.46 -3.43 12.03
N SER A 97 -5.56 -2.77 12.78
CA SER A 97 -5.93 -2.18 14.07
C SER A 97 -7.02 -1.11 13.89
N GLU A 98 -7.75 -0.82 14.96
CA GLU A 98 -8.80 0.19 14.94
C GLU A 98 -8.25 1.59 14.55
N ALA A 99 -7.02 1.92 14.94
CA ALA A 99 -6.36 3.17 14.60
C ALA A 99 -6.07 3.29 13.09
N GLU A 100 -5.52 2.25 12.46
CA GLU A 100 -5.24 2.25 11.02
C GLU A 100 -6.53 2.26 10.19
N ARG A 101 -7.55 1.52 10.66
CA ARG A 101 -8.89 1.51 10.06
C ARG A 101 -9.54 2.89 10.12
N ASN A 102 -9.44 3.57 11.25
CA ASN A 102 -9.94 4.93 11.41
C ASN A 102 -9.14 5.94 10.58
N ALA A 103 -7.81 5.83 10.52
CA ALA A 103 -6.99 6.68 9.65
C ALA A 103 -7.34 6.51 8.16
N LEU A 104 -7.55 5.28 7.69
CA LEU A 104 -8.07 5.02 6.34
C LEU A 104 -9.46 5.64 6.15
N ASN A 105 -10.39 5.39 7.06
CA ASN A 105 -11.77 5.89 6.97
C ASN A 105 -11.85 7.43 6.95
N THR A 106 -11.02 8.11 7.75
CA THR A 106 -10.90 9.58 7.75
C THR A 106 -10.50 10.08 6.37
N ARG A 107 -9.38 9.58 5.82
CA ARG A 107 -8.88 9.96 4.48
C ARG A 107 -9.90 9.69 3.38
N LEU A 108 -10.62 8.56 3.46
CA LEU A 108 -11.69 8.21 2.52
C LEU A 108 -12.91 9.13 2.62
N THR A 109 -13.15 9.74 3.78
CA THR A 109 -14.20 10.74 3.97
C THR A 109 -13.74 12.14 3.53
N GLU A 110 -12.46 12.47 3.75
CA GLU A 110 -11.85 13.75 3.38
C GLU A 110 -11.68 13.94 1.87
N VAL A 111 -11.31 12.90 1.13
CA VAL A 111 -11.20 12.96 -0.35
C VAL A 111 -12.56 13.13 -1.03
N GLY A 112 -13.63 12.66 -0.39
CA GLY A 112 -15.00 12.73 -0.91
C GLY A 112 -15.22 11.93 -2.21
N PRO A 113 -16.45 11.96 -2.76
CA PRO A 113 -16.77 11.30 -4.04
C PRO A 113 -16.39 12.14 -5.27
N ASP A 114 -16.27 13.47 -5.15
CA ASP A 114 -16.33 14.41 -6.30
C ASP A 114 -15.13 15.36 -6.49
N GLU A 115 -14.29 15.66 -5.49
CA GLU A 115 -13.26 16.72 -5.60
C GLU A 115 -11.95 16.26 -6.27
N LEU A 116 -12.03 15.93 -7.56
CA LEU A 116 -10.89 15.70 -8.45
C LEU A 116 -10.20 17.02 -8.89
N THR A 117 -9.92 17.94 -7.96
CA THR A 117 -9.50 19.34 -8.26
C THR A 117 -8.27 19.86 -7.51
N VAL A 118 -7.10 19.32 -7.86
CA VAL A 118 -5.80 20.02 -8.03
C VAL A 118 -5.39 21.13 -7.02
N LYS A 119 -4.36 20.86 -6.20
CA LYS A 119 -3.06 21.60 -6.16
C LYS A 119 -2.10 21.00 -5.13
N GLY A 120 -0.83 20.83 -5.52
CA GLY A 120 0.22 20.31 -4.64
C GLY A 120 0.83 21.35 -3.71
N ILE A 121 1.31 20.89 -2.55
CA ILE A 121 2.07 21.64 -1.54
C ILE A 121 3.50 21.06 -1.50
N SER A 122 4.46 21.71 -0.82
CA SER A 122 5.89 21.43 -1.00
C SER A 122 6.50 20.54 0.09
N LYS A 123 7.30 19.56 -0.33
CA LYS A 123 8.00 18.55 0.51
C LYS A 123 8.90 19.09 1.63
N VAL A 124 9.18 20.39 1.67
CA VAL A 124 10.16 20.97 2.62
C VAL A 124 9.68 20.86 4.07
N GLU A 125 8.38 21.06 4.29
CA GLU A 125 7.76 20.99 5.63
C GLU A 125 7.69 19.56 6.19
N SER A 126 7.85 18.54 5.33
CA SER A 126 7.81 17.13 5.71
C SER A 126 9.13 16.60 6.30
N MET A 127 10.23 17.36 6.26
CA MET A 127 11.57 16.83 6.54
C MET A 127 12.01 16.99 8.01
N GLU A 128 11.53 18.00 8.72
CA GLU A 128 12.02 18.35 10.08
C GLU A 128 11.50 17.43 11.21
N PHE A 129 10.61 16.48 10.93
CA PHE A 129 10.00 15.62 11.95
C PHE A 129 10.75 14.29 12.21
N LEU A 130 11.74 13.94 11.36
CA LEU A 130 12.36 12.60 11.37
C LEU A 130 13.65 12.49 12.21
N GLU A 131 14.16 13.56 12.81
CA GLU A 131 15.48 13.57 13.46
C GLU A 131 15.48 13.25 14.98
N GLN A 132 14.34 12.88 15.59
CA GLN A 132 14.19 13.02 17.07
C GLN A 132 14.19 11.74 17.95
N ASP A 133 14.13 10.51 17.42
CA ASP A 133 14.08 9.29 18.26
C ASP A 133 14.84 8.08 17.64
N PHE A 134 16.16 8.01 17.88
CA PHE A 134 16.96 6.76 17.78
C PHE A 134 18.27 6.85 18.59
N THR A 135 18.28 6.34 19.83
CA THR A 135 19.51 6.19 20.67
C THR A 135 19.44 4.92 21.54
N ASP A 136 20.51 4.11 21.52
CA ASP A 136 20.87 3.03 22.48
C ASP A 136 19.94 1.77 22.54
N ASP A 137 20.30 0.53 22.96
CA ASP A 137 21.53 -0.26 23.28
C ASP A 137 21.05 -1.74 23.53
N ASP A 138 21.74 -2.90 23.41
CA ASP A 138 23.14 -3.33 23.13
C ASP A 138 23.19 -4.40 21.98
N SER A 139 23.47 -5.69 22.27
CA SER A 139 24.17 -6.58 21.31
C SER A 139 23.72 -8.05 21.21
N GLN A 140 24.10 -8.60 20.05
CA GLN A 140 24.15 -9.99 19.59
C GLN A 140 24.49 -11.10 20.62
N ARG A 141 23.84 -12.27 20.48
CA ARG A 141 24.36 -13.67 20.57
C ARG A 141 23.21 -14.67 20.35
N GLY A 142 23.35 -15.79 19.64
CA GLY A 142 24.44 -16.33 18.81
C GLY A 142 23.98 -17.62 18.11
N LEU A 143 24.62 -18.03 17.02
CA LEU A 143 24.23 -19.22 16.23
C LEU A 143 25.23 -20.37 16.40
N SER A 144 24.75 -21.60 16.61
CA SER A 144 25.56 -22.83 16.55
C SER A 144 24.71 -24.07 16.27
N GLU A 145 25.13 -24.85 15.27
CA GLU A 145 24.95 -26.30 15.08
C GLU A 145 23.51 -26.89 15.05
N PHE A 146 23.07 -27.25 13.83
CA PHE A 146 22.52 -28.58 13.48
C PHE A 146 22.86 -28.92 12.02
#